data_AF-A0A0A0JDE7-F1
#
_entry.id   AF-A0A0A0JDE7-F1
#
_cell.length_a   1.000
_cell.length_b   1.000
_cell.length_c   1.000
_cell.angle_alpha   90.00
_cell.angle_beta   90.00
_cell.angle_gamma   90.00
#
_symmetry.space_group_name_H-M   'P 1'
#
loop_
_entity.id
_entity.type
_entity.pdbx_description
1 polymer ?
#
loop_
_entity_poly.entity_id
_entity_poly.type
_entity_poly.pdbx_seq_one_letter_code
_entity_poly.pdbx_strand_id
1 'polypeptide(L)'
;MEWVALGLLAVAVIAVTALVATGRVDAPVLPEATSSVPPLELPEHPTSADITPLRLGTALHGYAPAEVDRALERRQDRLAEQERALEELRGRGGDVRPDA
;
A
#
# COMPACT_ATOMS: atom_id res chain seq x y z
N MET A 1 -19.69 49.16 -14.91
CA MET A 1 -19.54 48.36 -13.67
C MET A 1 -19.16 46.91 -13.99
N GLU A 2 -19.80 46.26 -14.97
CA GLU A 2 -19.48 44.87 -15.36
C GLU A 2 -18.03 44.65 -15.83
N TRP A 3 -17.48 45.55 -16.66
CA TRP A 3 -16.08 45.44 -17.11
C TRP A 3 -15.06 45.46 -15.97
N VAL A 4 -15.34 46.22 -14.92
CA VAL A 4 -14.48 46.28 -13.72
C VAL A 4 -14.61 44.97 -12.94
N ALA A 5 -15.82 44.43 -12.80
CA ALA A 5 -16.05 43.14 -12.14
C ALA A 5 -15.37 41.99 -12.90
N LEU A 6 -15.42 41.98 -14.24
CA LEU A 6 -14.74 41.00 -15.07
C LEU A 6 -13.21 41.11 -14.97
N GLY A 7 -12.68 42.34 -14.96
CA GLY A 7 -11.26 42.57 -14.74
C GLY A 7 -10.80 42.06 -13.36
N LEU A 8 -11.57 42.34 -12.32
CA LEU A 8 -11.28 41.90 -10.95
C LEU A 8 -11.34 40.38 -10.80
N LEU A 9 -12.32 39.74 -11.43
CA LEU A 9 -12.45 38.29 -11.46
C LEU A 9 -11.27 37.64 -12.21
N ALA A 10 -10.89 38.18 -13.37
CA ALA A 10 -9.75 37.66 -14.13
C ALA A 10 -8.45 37.78 -13.34
N VAL A 11 -8.20 38.92 -12.69
CA VAL A 11 -7.03 39.12 -11.82
C VAL A 11 -7.06 38.16 -10.63
N ALA A 12 -8.23 37.93 -10.02
CA ALA A 12 -8.37 36.96 -8.93
C ALA A 12 -8.06 35.53 -9.39
N VAL A 13 -8.58 35.11 -10.55
CA VAL A 13 -8.29 33.78 -11.14
C VAL A 13 -6.81 33.62 -11.44
N ILE A 14 -6.17 34.62 -12.05
CA ILE A 14 -4.73 34.59 -12.36
C ILE A 14 -3.91 34.52 -11.06
N ALA A 15 -4.25 35.31 -10.05
CA ALA A 15 -3.56 35.32 -8.76
C ALA A 15 -3.66 33.96 -8.06
N VAL A 16 -4.85 33.35 -8.03
CA VAL A 16 -5.07 31.99 -7.48
C VAL A 16 -4.27 30.96 -8.28
N THR A 17 -4.29 31.04 -9.61
CA THR A 17 -3.58 30.10 -10.49
C THR A 17 -2.06 30.18 -10.28
N ALA A 18 -1.51 31.40 -10.20
CA ALA A 18 -0.09 31.62 -9.93
C ALA A 18 0.31 31.12 -8.54
N LEU A 19 -0.56 31.30 -7.53
CA LEU A 19 -0.34 30.82 -6.16
C LEU A 19 -0.32 29.28 -6.09
N VAL A 20 -1.22 28.61 -6.81
CA VAL A 20 -1.24 27.15 -6.96
C VAL A 20 0.00 26.67 -7.71
N ALA A 21 0.39 27.34 -8.79
CA ALA A 21 1.58 26.98 -9.58
C ALA A 21 2.90 27.16 -8.82
N THR A 22 2.96 28.10 -7.87
CA THR A 22 4.15 28.31 -7.01
C THR A 22 4.19 27.39 -5.78
N GLY A 23 3.20 26.50 -5.60
CA GLY A 23 3.18 25.54 -4.49
C GLY A 23 3.08 26.17 -3.11
N ARG A 24 2.63 27.43 -3.02
CA ARG A 24 2.55 28.19 -1.75
C ARG A 24 1.18 28.15 -1.08
N VAL A 25 0.25 27.41 -1.68
CA VAL A 25 -1.03 27.02 -1.08
C VAL A 25 -1.00 25.52 -0.87
N ASP A 26 -1.29 25.10 0.37
CA ASP A 26 -1.81 23.76 0.66
C ASP A 26 -3.16 23.63 -0.05
N ALA A 27 -3.13 23.43 -1.36
CA ALA A 27 -4.26 22.90 -2.10
C ALA A 27 -4.57 21.53 -1.48
N PRO A 28 -5.85 21.15 -1.29
CA PRO A 28 -6.19 19.79 -0.91
C PRO A 28 -5.57 18.89 -1.97
N VAL A 29 -4.50 18.22 -1.55
CA VAL A 29 -3.51 17.53 -2.36
C VAL A 29 -4.28 16.65 -3.34
N LEU A 30 -4.28 17.00 -4.63
CA LEU A 30 -4.55 15.98 -5.64
C LEU A 30 -3.51 14.91 -5.35
N PRO A 31 -3.92 13.67 -5.01
CA PRO A 31 -2.97 12.67 -4.56
C PRO A 31 -1.89 12.52 -5.62
N GLU A 32 -0.64 12.65 -5.18
CA GLU A 32 0.57 12.37 -5.95
C GLU A 32 0.34 11.12 -6.79
N ALA A 33 0.75 11.14 -8.06
CA ALA A 33 0.58 10.00 -8.95
C ALA A 33 1.08 8.75 -8.23
N THR A 34 0.15 7.86 -7.88
CA THR A 34 0.44 6.66 -7.11
C THR A 34 1.39 5.81 -7.92
N SER A 35 2.67 5.86 -7.54
CA SER A 35 3.66 4.91 -7.99
C SER A 35 3.09 3.51 -7.77
N SER A 36 2.93 2.76 -8.86
CA SER A 36 2.48 1.36 -8.82
C SER A 36 3.57 0.41 -8.32
N VAL A 37 4.70 0.96 -7.83
CA VAL A 37 5.77 0.19 -7.21
C VAL A 37 5.32 -0.15 -5.79
N PRO A 38 5.11 -1.44 -5.47
CA PRO A 38 4.82 -1.85 -4.10
C PRO A 38 5.96 -1.36 -3.21
N PRO A 39 5.70 -0.63 -2.11
CA PRO A 39 6.75 -0.16 -1.21
C PRO A 39 7.45 -1.31 -0.44
N LEU A 40 7.03 -2.57 -0.65
CA LEU A 40 7.62 -3.75 -0.04
C LEU A 40 7.95 -4.78 -1.13
N GLU A 41 9.23 -5.04 -1.34
CA GLU A 41 9.68 -6.21 -2.08
C GLU A 41 9.51 -7.43 -1.16
N LEU A 42 8.57 -8.31 -1.51
CA LEU A 42 8.43 -9.61 -0.86
C LEU A 42 9.56 -10.53 -1.35
N PRO A 43 10.15 -11.38 -0.48
CA PRO A 43 11.09 -12.39 -0.91
C PRO A 43 10.41 -13.38 -1.86
N GLU A 44 11.19 -14.07 -2.71
CA GLU A 44 10.65 -15.03 -3.69
C GLU A 44 9.82 -16.16 -3.05
N HIS A 45 10.09 -16.46 -1.77
CA HIS A 45 9.37 -17.43 -0.96
C HIS A 45 8.89 -16.77 0.33
N PRO A 46 7.70 -16.12 0.34
CA PRO A 46 7.19 -15.42 1.50
C PRO A 46 6.73 -16.40 2.59
N THR A 47 7.03 -16.03 3.83
CA THR A 47 6.64 -16.76 5.04
C THR A 47 5.50 -16.07 5.77
N SER A 48 4.89 -16.75 6.75
CA SER A 48 3.86 -16.18 7.62
C SER A 48 4.35 -14.93 8.38
N ALA A 49 5.65 -14.83 8.67
CA ALA A 49 6.25 -13.67 9.34
C ALA A 49 6.30 -12.42 8.44
N ASP A 50 6.40 -12.60 7.13
CA ASP A 50 6.56 -11.50 6.15
C ASP A 50 5.25 -10.73 5.91
N ILE A 51 4.12 -11.27 6.36
CA ILE A 51 2.80 -10.63 6.24
C ILE A 51 2.59 -9.51 7.28
N THR A 52 3.16 -9.66 8.48
CA THR A 52 3.02 -8.69 9.59
C THR A 52 3.60 -7.30 9.28
N PRO A 53 4.80 -7.17 8.68
CA PRO A 53 5.36 -5.86 8.33
C PRO A 53 4.72 -5.25 7.07
N LEU A 54 3.78 -5.92 6.40
CA LEU A 54 3.18 -5.42 5.17
C LEU A 54 2.43 -4.11 5.41
N ARG A 55 2.76 -3.10 4.60
CA ARG A 55 2.10 -1.79 4.60
C ARG A 55 1.52 -1.56 3.22
N LEU A 56 0.21 -1.72 3.10
CA LEU A 56 -0.52 -1.48 1.87
C LEU A 56 -0.90 -0.01 1.78
N GLY A 57 -0.65 0.62 0.63
CA GLY A 57 -1.06 2.00 0.38
C GLY A 57 -2.58 2.13 0.33
N THR A 58 -3.12 3.19 0.92
CA THR A 58 -4.55 3.50 0.88
C THR A 58 -4.85 4.41 -0.31
N ALA A 59 -5.67 3.96 -1.25
CA ALA A 59 -6.12 4.76 -2.40
C ALA A 59 -7.51 5.36 -2.16
N LEU A 60 -7.82 6.47 -2.84
CA LEU A 60 -9.13 7.17 -2.76
C LEU A 60 -10.30 6.22 -3.05
N HIS A 61 -10.08 5.22 -3.90
CA HIS A 61 -10.96 4.06 -4.10
C HIS A 61 -10.12 2.80 -3.92
N GLY A 62 -10.34 2.07 -2.81
CA GLY A 62 -9.58 0.88 -2.47
C GLY A 62 -10.42 -0.08 -1.65
N TYR A 63 -9.91 -1.29 -1.45
CA TYR A 63 -10.53 -2.25 -0.54
C TYR A 63 -10.57 -1.68 0.88
N ALA A 64 -11.62 -2.02 1.63
CA ALA A 64 -11.75 -1.57 3.01
C ALA A 64 -10.58 -2.13 3.84
N PRO A 65 -9.76 -1.28 4.49
CA PRO A 65 -8.53 -1.71 5.15
C PRO A 65 -8.80 -2.78 6.22
N ALA A 66 -9.84 -2.61 7.02
CA ALA A 66 -10.24 -3.60 8.04
C ALA A 66 -10.72 -4.95 7.47
N GLU A 67 -11.15 -5.00 6.21
CA GLU A 67 -11.51 -6.26 5.55
C GLU A 67 -10.25 -6.96 5.02
N VAL A 68 -9.32 -6.18 4.46
CA VAL A 68 -8.02 -6.68 4.02
C VAL A 68 -7.21 -7.21 5.19
N ASP A 69 -7.16 -6.50 6.32
CA ASP A 69 -6.44 -6.93 7.52
C ASP A 69 -6.94 -8.29 8.02
N ARG A 70 -8.26 -8.45 8.17
CA ARG A 70 -8.88 -9.74 8.54
C ARG A 70 -8.61 -10.84 7.52
N ALA A 71 -8.54 -10.50 6.24
CA ALA A 71 -8.24 -11.47 5.19
C ALA A 71 -6.76 -11.84 5.14
N LEU A 72 -5.86 -10.97 5.61
CA LEU A 72 -4.43 -11.24 5.76
C LEU A 72 -4.15 -12.07 7.00
N GLU A 73 -4.76 -11.73 8.15
CA GLU A 73 -4.67 -12.52 9.40
C GLU A 73 -5.05 -13.99 9.15
N ARG A 74 -6.20 -14.24 8.51
CA ARG A 74 -6.63 -15.61 8.18
C ARG A 74 -5.65 -16.35 7.27
N ARG A 75 -4.96 -15.65 6.37
CA ARG A 75 -3.96 -16.26 5.47
C ARG A 75 -2.65 -16.53 6.21
N GLN A 76 -2.25 -15.63 7.09
CA GLN A 76 -1.08 -15.77 7.94
C GLN A 76 -1.20 -17.01 8.83
N ASP A 77 -2.36 -17.21 9.46
CA ASP A 77 -2.61 -18.39 10.31
C ASP A 77 -2.44 -19.70 9.51
N ARG A 78 -3.03 -19.75 8.31
CA ARG A 78 -2.93 -20.93 7.44
C ARG A 78 -1.51 -21.18 6.95
N LEU A 79 -0.75 -20.12 6.64
CA LEU A 79 0.66 -20.25 6.26
C LEU A 79 1.50 -20.76 7.43
N ALA A 80 1.27 -20.25 8.65
CA ALA A 80 1.97 -20.72 9.84
C ALA A 80 1.68 -22.21 10.15
N GLU A 81 0.45 -22.67 9.95
CA GLU A 81 0.11 -24.09 10.06
C GLU A 81 0.84 -24.94 9.01
N GLN A 82 0.90 -24.47 7.77
CA GLN A 82 1.61 -25.16 6.69
C GLN A 82 3.12 -25.22 6.92
N GLU A 83 3.71 -24.12 7.40
CA GLU A 83 5.13 -24.05 7.75
C GLU A 83 5.48 -25.07 8.84
N ARG A 84 4.68 -25.13 9.92
CA ARG A 84 4.87 -26.14 10.98
C ARG A 84 4.75 -27.57 10.47
N ALA A 85 3.74 -27.84 9.64
CA ALA A 85 3.58 -29.18 9.04
C ALA A 85 4.76 -29.57 8.15
N LEU A 86 5.33 -28.61 7.39
CA LEU A 86 6.52 -28.83 6.58
C LEU A 86 7.77 -29.08 7.44
N GLU A 87 7.93 -28.37 8.56
CA GLU A 87 9.01 -28.62 9.52
C GLU A 87 8.91 -30.00 10.15
N GLU A 88 7.71 -30.43 10.54
CA GLU A 88 7.47 -31.78 11.09
C GLU A 88 7.79 -32.88 10.07
N LEU A 89 7.35 -32.71 8.82
CA LEU A 89 7.63 -33.66 7.74
C LEU A 89 9.11 -33.71 7.39
N ARG A 90 9.81 -32.57 7.37
CA ARG A 90 11.27 -32.53 7.19
C ARG A 90 12.01 -33.18 8.34
N GLY A 91 11.58 -32.96 9.58
CA GLY A 91 12.15 -33.61 10.76
C GLY A 91 12.02 -35.13 10.69
N ARG A 92 10.86 -35.62 10.25
CA ARG A 92 10.61 -37.07 10.06
C ARG A 92 11.35 -37.66 8.86
N GLY A 93 11.45 -36.91 7.75
CA GLY A 93 12.16 -37.34 6.55
C GLY A 93 13.69 -37.29 6.68
N GLY A 94 14.22 -36.43 7.55
CA GLY A 94 15.65 -36.34 7.86
C GLY A 94 16.13 -37.44 8.82
N ASP A 95 15.24 -38.02 9.62
CA ASP A 95 15.50 -39.18 10.48
C ASP A 95 15.52 -40.51 9.69
N VAL A 96 14.98 -40.52 8.47
CA VAL A 96 15.19 -41.60 7.51
C VAL A 96 16.56 -41.43 6.86
N ARG A 97 17.63 -41.69 7.63
CA ARG A 97 18.96 -41.89 7.05
C ARG A 97 18.97 -43.26 6.36
N PRO A 98 19.39 -43.34 5.08
CA PRO A 98 19.44 -44.58 4.33
C PRO A 98 20.54 -45.49 4.90
N ASP A 99 20.14 -46.67 5.37
CA ASP A 99 21.03 -47.83 5.43
C ASP A 99 21.39 -48.21 3.99
N ALA A 100 22.57 -47.77 3.54
CA ALA A 100 23.25 -48.28 2.35
C ALA A 100 24.77 -48.18 2.53
#